data_AF-A0A426X9X1-F1
#
_entry.id   AF-A0A426X9X1-F1
#
_cell.length_a   1.000
_cell.length_b   1.000
_cell.length_c   1.000
_cell.angle_alpha   90.00
_cell.angle_beta   90.00
_cell.angle_gamma   90.00
#
_symmetry.space_group_name_H-M   'P 1'
#
loop_
_entity.id
_entity.type
_entity.pdbx_description
1 polymer ?
#
loop_
_entity_poly.entity_id
_entity_poly.type
_entity_poly.pdbx_seq_one_letter_code
_entity_poly.pdbx_strand_id
1 'polypeptide(L)'
;VPQGLESEQGVPLNKGNIYIAENSPPQVVKAYQEQHRRDFSTFLKSRYVELSVGGGMVLAFLGRRNKHPADGELSYLSGLLAEALNAMASRVPQIFSLRSRSEVSDRGVSSFFMPSLRWYLDLVRSKYVRVSMQLRRFRERA
;
A
#
# COMPACT_ATOMS: atom_id res chain seq x y z
N VAL A 1 -8.74 -0.63 3.35
CA VAL A 1 -8.47 -0.85 1.90
C VAL A 1 -8.64 0.49 1.20
N PRO A 2 -7.77 0.87 0.24
CA PRO A 2 -7.91 2.13 -0.49
C PRO A 2 -9.28 2.24 -1.15
N GLN A 3 -9.92 3.41 -1.02
CA GLN A 3 -11.15 3.70 -1.76
C GLN A 3 -10.84 3.81 -3.26
N GLY A 4 -11.78 3.37 -4.11
CA GLY A 4 -11.63 3.46 -5.57
C GLY A 4 -10.81 2.33 -6.20
N LEU A 5 -10.81 1.15 -5.57
CA LEU A 5 -10.27 -0.09 -6.17
C LEU A 5 -11.35 -0.95 -6.84
N GLU A 6 -12.59 -0.47 -6.84
CA GLU A 6 -13.75 -1.05 -7.51
C GLU A 6 -14.36 0.00 -8.44
N SER A 7 -14.97 -0.45 -9.53
CA SER A 7 -15.79 0.40 -10.40
C SER A 7 -17.10 0.80 -9.72
N GLU A 8 -17.85 1.72 -10.33
CA GLU A 8 -19.20 2.09 -9.86
C GLU A 8 -20.17 0.90 -9.81
N GLN A 9 -19.90 -0.15 -10.59
CA GLN A 9 -20.67 -1.40 -10.60
C GLN A 9 -20.14 -2.44 -9.60
N GLY A 10 -19.20 -2.07 -8.72
CA GLY A 10 -18.56 -2.97 -7.76
C GLY A 10 -17.57 -3.94 -8.40
N VAL A 11 -17.11 -3.68 -9.63
CA VAL A 11 -16.17 -4.57 -10.32
C VAL A 11 -14.74 -4.21 -9.92
N PRO A 12 -13.95 -5.16 -9.40
CA PRO A 12 -12.56 -4.94 -9.02
C PRO A 12 -11.73 -4.41 -10.18
N LEU A 13 -10.97 -3.35 -9.93
CA LEU A 13 -10.08 -2.72 -10.92
C LEU A 13 -8.72 -3.44 -11.03
N ASN A 14 -8.29 -4.14 -9.97
CA ASN A 14 -6.99 -4.81 -9.90
C ASN A 14 -7.11 -6.34 -9.95
N LYS A 15 -7.80 -6.85 -10.98
CA LYS A 15 -8.16 -8.27 -11.07
C LYS A 15 -6.94 -9.19 -10.97
N GLY A 16 -7.05 -10.21 -10.12
CA GLY A 16 -6.02 -11.24 -9.95
C GLY A 16 -4.82 -10.81 -9.11
N ASN A 17 -4.78 -9.54 -8.67
CA ASN A 17 -3.70 -8.99 -7.86
C ASN A 17 -4.24 -8.53 -6.50
N ILE A 18 -3.43 -8.68 -5.47
CA ILE A 18 -3.75 -8.23 -4.10
C ILE A 18 -3.04 -6.93 -3.71
N TYR A 19 -2.16 -6.43 -4.56
CA TYR A 19 -1.42 -5.17 -4.38
C TYR A 19 -1.07 -4.56 -5.75
N ILE A 20 -0.35 -3.44 -5.78
CA ILE A 20 0.13 -2.83 -7.02
C ILE A 20 1.11 -3.78 -7.72
N ALA A 21 0.78 -4.18 -8.95
CA ALA A 21 1.56 -5.02 -9.84
C ALA A 21 1.82 -4.30 -11.17
N GLU A 22 2.63 -4.89 -12.04
CA GLU A 22 3.01 -4.29 -13.33
C GLU A 22 1.81 -4.06 -14.26
N ASN A 23 0.84 -4.99 -14.25
CA ASN A 23 -0.40 -4.90 -15.00
C ASN A 23 -1.51 -4.10 -14.28
N SER A 24 -1.23 -3.51 -13.11
CA SER A 24 -2.22 -2.70 -12.41
C SER A 24 -2.51 -1.40 -13.17
N PRO A 25 -3.79 -1.04 -13.37
CA PRO A 25 -4.12 0.21 -14.03
C PRO A 25 -3.69 1.42 -13.17
N PRO A 26 -3.37 2.58 -13.78
CA PRO A 26 -2.90 3.76 -13.05
C PRO A 26 -3.83 4.25 -11.92
N GLN A 27 -5.13 3.99 -12.04
CA GLN A 27 -6.15 4.29 -11.03
C GLN A 27 -5.86 3.58 -9.70
N VAL A 28 -5.38 2.33 -9.75
CA VAL A 28 -5.03 1.54 -8.55
C VAL A 28 -3.87 2.22 -7.82
N VAL A 29 -2.82 2.59 -8.54
CA VAL A 29 -1.67 3.30 -7.96
C VAL A 29 -2.10 4.61 -7.29
N LYS A 30 -2.95 5.40 -7.98
CA LYS A 30 -3.48 6.66 -7.43
C LYS A 30 -4.31 6.44 -6.18
N ALA A 31 -5.16 5.41 -6.15
CA ALA A 31 -5.97 5.08 -4.97
C ALA A 31 -5.11 4.78 -3.74
N TYR A 32 -4.06 3.96 -3.89
CA TYR A 32 -3.11 3.68 -2.80
C TYR A 32 -2.36 4.93 -2.33
N GLN A 33 -1.88 5.76 -3.27
CA GLN A 33 -1.20 7.01 -2.95
C GLN A 33 -2.10 7.97 -2.18
N GLU A 34 -3.35 8.15 -2.61
CA GLU A 34 -4.30 9.05 -1.96
C GLU A 34 -4.74 8.54 -0.59
N GLN A 35 -4.99 7.24 -0.44
CA GLN A 35 -5.30 6.64 0.85
C GLN A 35 -4.16 6.89 1.84
N HIS A 36 -2.93 6.53 1.45
CA HIS A 36 -1.76 6.74 2.30
C HIS A 36 -1.52 8.22 2.61
N ARG A 37 -1.71 9.12 1.64
CA ARG A 37 -1.58 10.58 1.85
C ARG A 37 -2.59 11.08 2.89
N ARG A 38 -3.84 10.63 2.83
CA ARG A 38 -4.89 10.97 3.80
C ARG A 38 -4.54 10.43 5.18
N ASP A 39 -4.26 9.14 5.27
CA ASP A 39 -3.99 8.46 6.54
C ASP A 39 -2.75 9.03 7.23
N PHE A 40 -1.66 9.23 6.48
CA PHE A 40 -0.44 9.82 7.01
C PHE A 40 -0.64 11.28 7.42
N SER A 41 -1.40 12.07 6.65
CA SER A 41 -1.73 13.44 7.06
C SER A 41 -2.58 13.46 8.33
N THR A 42 -3.52 12.54 8.50
CA THR A 42 -4.33 12.44 9.72
C THR A 42 -3.45 12.05 10.90
N PHE A 43 -2.59 11.05 10.74
CA PHE A 43 -1.62 10.65 11.76
C PHE A 43 -0.75 11.84 12.22
N LEU A 44 -0.17 12.59 11.27
CA LEU A 44 0.66 13.75 11.62
C LEU A 44 -0.12 14.85 12.35
N LYS A 45 -1.38 15.12 11.97
CA LYS A 45 -2.24 16.07 12.69
C LYS A 45 -2.52 15.63 14.12
N SER A 46 -2.88 14.35 14.30
CA SER A 46 -3.14 13.79 15.62
C SER A 46 -1.90 13.83 16.51
N ARG A 47 -0.71 13.54 15.98
CA ARG A 47 0.53 13.63 16.76
C ARG A 47 0.97 15.06 17.02
N TYR A 48 0.71 15.99 16.10
CA TYR A 48 1.10 17.38 16.28
C TYR A 48 0.46 18.02 17.52
N VAL A 49 -0.82 17.74 17.79
CA VAL A 49 -1.53 18.31 18.96
C VAL A 49 -1.09 17.71 20.29
N GLU A 50 -0.44 16.55 20.28
CA GLU A 50 0.09 15.87 21.45
C GLU A 50 1.54 16.27 21.76
N LEU A 51 2.23 16.92 20.82
CA LEU A 51 3.62 17.34 21.01
C LEU A 51 3.67 18.57 21.93
N SER A 52 4.57 18.52 22.92
CA SER A 52 4.91 19.69 23.73
C SER A 52 5.63 20.75 22.89
N VAL A 53 5.66 22.00 23.38
CA VAL A 53 6.43 23.07 22.75
C VAL A 53 7.91 22.65 22.67
N GLY A 54 8.45 22.59 21.45
CA GLY A 54 9.82 22.12 21.19
C GLY A 54 9.97 20.60 21.08
N GLY A 55 8.89 19.83 21.21
CA GLY A 55 8.86 18.39 21.01
C GLY A 55 9.14 18.01 19.56
N GLY A 56 9.87 16.90 19.38
CA GLY A 56 10.18 16.31 18.07
C GLY A 56 9.54 14.94 17.91
N MET A 57 9.37 14.50 16.67
CA MET A 57 8.86 13.17 16.35
C MET A 57 9.82 12.48 15.39
N VAL A 58 10.24 11.26 15.73
CA VAL A 58 11.04 10.39 14.87
C VAL A 58 10.11 9.33 14.29
N LEU A 59 10.08 9.22 12.97
CA LEU A 59 9.25 8.26 12.24
C LEU A 59 10.13 7.28 11.46
N ALA A 60 9.82 5.99 11.59
CA ALA A 60 10.46 4.91 10.87
C ALA A 60 9.39 4.07 10.16
N PHE A 61 9.50 3.93 8.84
CA PHE A 61 8.58 3.16 8.01
C PHE A 61 9.36 2.29 7.03
N LEU A 62 8.73 1.19 6.62
CA LEU A 62 9.15 0.46 5.43
C LEU A 62 8.83 1.32 4.20
N GLY A 63 9.79 1.48 3.31
CA GLY A 63 9.64 2.21 2.05
C GLY A 63 10.36 1.50 0.93
N ARG A 64 10.26 2.05 -0.28
CA ARG A 64 10.89 1.48 -1.49
C ARG A 64 11.94 2.42 -2.09
N ARG A 65 12.95 1.83 -2.73
CA ARG A 65 13.98 2.57 -3.50
C ARG A 65 13.50 2.90 -4.91
N ASN A 66 12.78 1.97 -5.53
CA ASN A 66 12.32 2.08 -6.90
C ASN A 66 11.35 3.26 -7.06
N LYS A 67 11.41 3.91 -8.22
CA LYS A 67 10.50 5.04 -8.54
C LYS A 67 9.09 4.53 -8.82
N HIS A 68 8.96 3.45 -9.57
CA HIS A 68 7.68 2.86 -9.90
C HIS A 68 7.21 1.90 -8.78
N PRO A 69 5.94 1.97 -8.33
CA PRO A 69 5.48 1.16 -7.19
C PRO A 69 5.48 -0.34 -7.45
N ALA A 70 5.23 -0.76 -8.69
CA ALA A 70 5.20 -2.17 -9.07
C ALA A 70 6.57 -2.86 -8.95
N ASP A 71 7.66 -2.11 -8.99
CA ASP A 71 9.03 -2.65 -8.98
C ASP A 71 9.56 -2.85 -7.54
N GLY A 72 8.71 -2.63 -6.52
CA GLY A 72 9.10 -2.74 -5.12
C GLY A 72 9.09 -4.19 -4.60
N GLU A 73 9.90 -4.46 -3.58
CA GLU A 73 9.97 -5.78 -2.92
C GLU A 73 8.59 -6.28 -2.45
N LEU A 74 7.75 -5.39 -1.90
CA LEU A 74 6.38 -5.73 -1.50
C LEU A 74 5.49 -6.10 -2.68
N SER A 75 5.67 -5.46 -3.84
CA SER A 75 4.95 -5.82 -5.06
C SER A 75 5.32 -7.21 -5.54
N TYR A 76 6.60 -7.55 -5.50
CA TYR A 76 7.06 -8.90 -5.81
C TYR A 76 6.47 -9.95 -4.85
N LEU A 77 6.60 -9.74 -3.54
CA LEU A 77 6.04 -10.66 -2.53
C LEU A 77 4.52 -10.80 -2.65
N SER A 78 3.82 -9.69 -2.90
CA SER A 78 2.36 -9.70 -3.09
C SER A 78 1.96 -10.40 -4.38
N GLY A 79 2.78 -10.32 -5.43
CA GLY A 79 2.58 -11.07 -6.67
C GLY A 79 2.63 -12.58 -6.43
N LEU A 80 3.66 -13.06 -5.73
CA LEU A 80 3.78 -14.48 -5.36
C LEU A 80 2.60 -14.95 -4.50
N LEU A 81 2.16 -14.12 -3.54
CA LEU A 81 1.01 -14.45 -2.72
C LEU A 81 -0.29 -14.47 -3.54
N ALA A 82 -0.47 -13.53 -4.47
CA ALA A 82 -1.62 -13.53 -5.38
C ALA A 82 -1.64 -14.79 -6.26
N GLU A 83 -0.50 -15.20 -6.81
CA GLU A 83 -0.37 -16.44 -7.58
C GLU A 83 -0.76 -17.67 -6.74
N ALA A 84 -0.24 -17.77 -5.52
CA ALA A 84 -0.57 -18.87 -4.61
C ALA A 84 -2.07 -18.89 -4.28
N LEU A 85 -2.68 -17.74 -3.99
CA LEU A 85 -4.12 -17.61 -3.73
C LEU A 85 -4.96 -18.02 -4.95
N ASN A 86 -4.59 -17.57 -6.14
CA ASN A 86 -5.26 -17.91 -7.39
C ASN A 86 -5.15 -19.41 -7.69
N ALA A 87 -3.97 -20.00 -7.48
CA ALA A 87 -3.75 -21.43 -7.64
C ALA A 87 -4.62 -22.24 -6.67
N MET A 88 -4.70 -21.86 -5.40
CA MET A 88 -5.57 -22.52 -4.43
C MET A 88 -7.05 -22.38 -4.80
N ALA A 89 -7.50 -21.19 -5.21
CA ALA A 89 -8.87 -20.96 -5.66
C ALA A 89 -9.22 -21.82 -6.89
N SER A 90 -8.27 -22.08 -7.78
CA SER A 90 -8.48 -22.93 -8.96
C SER A 90 -8.64 -24.43 -8.64
N ARG A 91 -8.14 -24.88 -7.49
CA ARG A 91 -8.10 -26.30 -7.08
C ARG A 91 -9.31 -26.74 -6.24
N VAL A 92 -10.15 -25.82 -5.80
CA VAL A 92 -11.38 -26.16 -5.07
C VAL A 92 -12.39 -26.76 -6.07
N PRO A 93 -12.93 -27.97 -5.83
CA PRO A 93 -13.91 -28.59 -6.71
C PRO A 93 -15.15 -27.73 -6.89
N GLN A 94 -15.62 -27.60 -8.14
CA GLN A 94 -16.74 -26.76 -8.58
C GLN A 94 -18.10 -27.10 -7.92
N ILE A 95 -18.17 -28.10 -7.03
CA ILE A 95 -19.39 -28.54 -6.34
C ILE A 95 -19.83 -27.54 -5.24
N PHE A 96 -18.93 -26.65 -4.79
CA PHE A 96 -19.27 -25.50 -3.92
C PHE A 96 -19.45 -24.17 -4.71
N SER A 97 -19.53 -24.22 -6.04
CA SER A 97 -19.46 -23.06 -6.96
C SER A 97 -20.74 -22.20 -7.04
N LEU A 98 -21.45 -21.97 -5.94
CA LEU A 98 -22.35 -20.81 -5.85
C LEU A 98 -21.66 -19.56 -5.32
N ARG A 99 -20.37 -19.64 -4.94
CA ARG A 99 -19.60 -18.46 -4.52
C ARG A 99 -18.50 -18.13 -5.53
N SER A 100 -18.72 -17.01 -6.23
CA SER A 100 -17.98 -16.52 -7.39
C SER A 100 -16.45 -16.62 -7.25
N ARG A 101 -15.84 -17.14 -8.32
CA ARG A 101 -14.39 -17.20 -8.60
C ARG A 101 -13.65 -15.86 -8.46
N SER A 102 -14.38 -14.74 -8.36
CA SER A 102 -13.83 -13.40 -8.15
C SER A 102 -13.58 -13.06 -6.67
N GLU A 103 -14.30 -13.65 -5.71
CA GLU A 103 -14.32 -13.15 -4.33
C GLU A 103 -13.02 -13.31 -3.52
N VAL A 104 -12.10 -14.20 -3.90
CA VAL A 104 -10.87 -14.48 -3.13
C VAL A 104 -9.79 -13.43 -3.42
N SER A 105 -9.64 -13.01 -4.68
CA SER A 105 -8.75 -11.90 -5.06
C SER A 105 -9.33 -10.55 -4.65
N ASP A 106 -10.65 -10.41 -4.68
CA ASP A 106 -11.35 -9.13 -4.49
C ASP A 106 -11.34 -8.65 -3.03
N ARG A 107 -11.25 -9.58 -2.05
CA ARG A 107 -11.23 -9.25 -0.62
C ARG A 107 -9.82 -9.21 -0.01
N GLY A 108 -8.82 -9.74 -0.70
CA GLY A 108 -7.44 -9.87 -0.20
C GLY A 108 -6.55 -8.65 -0.42
N VAL A 109 -7.13 -7.49 -0.76
CA VAL A 109 -6.36 -6.30 -1.13
C VAL A 109 -5.57 -5.76 0.07
N SER A 110 -4.25 -5.68 -0.08
CA SER A 110 -3.36 -5.12 0.93
C SER A 110 -3.76 -3.68 1.26
N SER A 111 -3.90 -3.36 2.54
CA SER A 111 -4.13 -1.99 3.01
C SER A 111 -2.85 -1.17 3.07
N PHE A 112 -1.69 -1.81 2.96
CA PHE A 112 -0.40 -1.18 3.13
C PHE A 112 0.05 -0.52 1.82
N PHE A 113 0.67 0.65 1.92
CA PHE A 113 1.36 1.29 0.80
C PHE A 113 2.80 1.54 1.22
N MET A 114 3.76 1.23 0.34
CA MET A 114 5.18 1.56 0.54
C MET A 114 5.56 2.75 -0.35
N PRO A 115 5.59 3.98 0.18
CA PRO A 115 6.06 5.10 -0.61
C PRO A 115 7.56 5.02 -0.88
N SER A 116 7.98 5.70 -1.94
CA SER A 116 9.40 5.97 -2.14
C SER A 116 9.87 7.07 -1.18
N LEU A 117 11.17 7.10 -0.89
CA LEU A 117 11.75 8.14 -0.04
C LEU A 117 11.43 9.55 -0.56
N ARG A 118 11.52 9.74 -1.88
CA ARG A 118 11.19 11.02 -2.52
C ARG A 118 9.75 11.44 -2.23
N TRP A 119 8.81 10.51 -2.37
CA TRP A 119 7.40 10.77 -2.11
C TRP A 119 7.16 11.17 -0.64
N TYR A 120 7.78 10.47 0.33
CA TYR A 120 7.67 10.83 1.75
C TYR A 120 8.22 12.22 2.05
N LEU A 121 9.41 12.54 1.53
CA LEU A 121 10.03 13.84 1.75
C LEU A 121 9.18 14.96 1.16
N ASP A 122 8.63 14.77 -0.04
CA ASP A 122 7.76 15.74 -0.69
C ASP A 122 6.48 15.97 0.14
N LEU A 123 5.87 14.90 0.66
CA LEU A 123 4.66 15.00 1.50
C LEU A 123 4.92 15.72 2.83
N VAL A 124 6.00 15.37 3.53
CA VAL A 124 6.35 15.98 4.81
C VAL A 124 6.71 17.44 4.62
N ARG A 125 7.55 17.77 3.63
CA ARG A 125 7.98 19.16 3.34
C ARG A 125 6.82 20.03 2.88
N SER A 126 5.86 19.48 2.13
CA SER A 126 4.69 20.20 1.62
C SER A 126 3.76 20.71 2.73
N LYS A 127 3.71 20.04 3.90
CA LYS A 127 2.68 20.30 4.92
C LYS A 127 3.20 20.54 6.32
N TYR A 128 4.39 20.07 6.67
CA TYR A 128 4.92 20.10 8.03
C TYR A 128 6.37 20.57 8.03
N VAL A 129 6.57 21.86 8.33
CA VAL A 129 7.85 22.56 8.22
C VAL A 129 8.91 22.06 9.22
N ARG A 130 8.55 21.22 10.21
CA ARG A 130 9.47 20.81 11.29
C ARG A 130 9.33 19.33 11.72
N VAL A 131 9.25 18.41 10.77
CA VAL A 131 9.40 16.95 11.03
C VAL A 131 10.76 16.50 10.50
N SER A 132 11.64 16.02 11.38
CA SER A 132 12.93 15.44 11.02
C SER A 132 12.80 13.92 10.86
N MET A 133 12.95 13.44 9.62
CA MET A 133 12.91 12.01 9.32
C MET A 133 14.35 11.45 9.31
N GLN A 134 14.69 10.65 10.32
CA GLN A 134 15.98 9.98 10.44
C GLN A 134 15.82 8.52 9.97
N LEU A 135 16.27 8.21 8.75
CA LEU A 135 16.27 6.84 8.24
C LEU A 135 17.53 6.12 8.74
N ARG A 136 17.41 5.19 9.68
CA ARG A 136 18.52 4.27 9.98
C ARG A 136 18.53 3.17 8.94
N ARG A 137 19.65 3.02 8.24
CA ARG A 137 19.93 1.84 7.41
C ARG A 137 19.94 0.63 8.34
N PHE A 138 18.98 -0.27 8.21
CA PHE A 138 19.16 -1.64 8.69
C PHE A 138 20.20 -2.26 7.76
N ARG A 139 21.47 -2.09 8.13
CA ARG A 139 22.59 -2.80 7.53
C ARG A 139 22.45 -4.23 7.99
N GLU A 140 22.04 -5.13 7.10
CA GLU A 140 22.23 -6.56 7.28
C GLU A 140 23.71 -6.77 7.63
N ARG A 141 23.95 -7.05 8.91
CA ARG A 141 25.12 -7.82 9.32
C ARG A 141 24.61 -9.25 9.37
N ALA A 142 24.84 -9.98 8.30
CA ALA A 142 24.95 -11.43 8.27
C ALA A 142 26.13 -11.72 7.35
#